data_AF-A0A7M2YTV3-F1
#
_entry.id   AF-A0A7M2YTV3-F1
#
_cell.length_a   1.000
_cell.length_b   1.000
_cell.length_c   1.000
_cell.angle_alpha   90.00
_cell.angle_beta   90.00
_cell.angle_gamma   90.00
#
_symmetry.space_group_name_H-M   'P 1'
#
loop_
_entity.id
_entity.type
_entity.pdbx_description
1 polymer ?
#
loop_
_entity_poly.entity_id
_entity_poly.type
_entity_poly.pdbx_seq_one_letter_code
_entity_poly.pdbx_strand_id
1 'polypeptide(L)' 'MARELEHAELAAADHLVGEALDVWRLRYRAARDAGLDPFDAELFASSSADTGLLRRLHANGCDPQLIAEIVL' A
#
# COMPACT_ATOMS: atom_id res chain seq x y z
N MET A 1 -29.01 -19.10 14.27
CA MET A 1 -27.67 -19.17 14.88
C MET A 1 -26.57 -19.59 13.90
N ALA A 2 -26.40 -20.87 13.50
CA ALA A 2 -25.26 -21.26 12.64
C ALA A 2 -25.18 -20.51 11.30
N ARG A 3 -26.30 -20.33 10.59
CA ARG A 3 -26.37 -19.58 9.33
C ARG A 3 -26.20 -18.06 9.46
N GLU A 4 -26.44 -17.50 10.64
CA GLU A 4 -26.28 -16.05 10.88
C GLU A 4 -24.82 -15.71 11.17
N LEU A 5 -24.11 -16.61 11.85
CA LEU A 5 -22.67 -16.51 12.08
C LEU A 5 -21.90 -16.61 10.75
N GLU A 6 -22.27 -17.55 9.89
CA GLU A 6 -21.63 -17.74 8.58
C GLU A 6 -21.76 -16.51 7.66
N HIS A 7 -22.94 -15.86 7.62
CA HIS A 7 -23.11 -14.62 6.87
C HIS A 7 -22.34 -13.43 7.46
N ALA A 8 -22.25 -13.35 8.79
CA ALA A 8 -21.48 -12.30 9.46
C ALA A 8 -19.97 -12.45 9.20
N GLU A 9 -19.46 -13.68 9.20
CA GLU A 9 -18.07 -13.99 8.87
C GLU A 9 -17.75 -13.64 7.42
N LEU A 10 -18.65 -13.94 6.48
CA LEU A 10 -18.48 -13.60 5.06
C LEU A 10 -18.42 -12.08 4.84
N ALA A 11 -19.34 -11.33 5.47
CA ALA A 11 -19.37 -9.87 5.38
C ALA A 11 -18.13 -9.22 6.00
N ALA A 12 -17.63 -9.77 7.12
CA ALA A 12 -16.39 -9.31 7.74
C ALA A 12 -15.17 -9.58 6.83
N ALA A 13 -15.09 -10.74 6.19
CA ALA A 13 -14.03 -11.06 5.24
C ALA A 13 -14.04 -10.11 4.03
N ASP A 14 -15.20 -9.86 3.42
CA ASP A 14 -15.34 -8.92 2.30
C ASP A 14 -14.90 -7.51 2.68
N HIS A 15 -15.27 -7.06 3.88
CA HIS A 15 -14.85 -5.76 4.40
C HIS A 15 -13.32 -5.67 4.56
N LEU A 16 -12.69 -6.69 5.15
CA LEU A 16 -11.23 -6.74 5.30
C LEU A 16 -10.50 -6.73 3.96
N VAL A 17 -11.02 -7.44 2.95
CA VAL A 17 -10.46 -7.42 1.60
C VAL A 17 -10.59 -6.02 0.98
N GLY A 18 -11.73 -5.36 1.17
CA GLY A 18 -11.95 -3.98 0.73
C GLY A 18 -10.94 -3.01 1.34
N GLU A 19 -10.76 -3.05 2.66
CA GLU A 19 -9.79 -2.21 3.36
C GLU A 19 -8.35 -2.47 2.92
N ALA A 20 -7.96 -3.74 2.77
CA ALA A 20 -6.63 -4.11 2.28
C ALA A 20 -6.37 -3.56 0.87
N LEU A 21 -7.36 -3.62 -0.02
CA LEU A 21 -7.26 -3.09 -1.37
C LEU A 21 -7.13 -1.56 -1.38
N ASP A 22 -7.84 -0.87 -0.51
CA ASP A 22 -7.76 0.59 -0.42
C ASP A 22 -6.42 1.05 0.16
N VAL A 23 -5.89 0.35 1.17
CA VAL A 23 -4.52 0.58 1.68
C VAL A 23 -3.49 0.36 0.59
N TRP A 24 -3.60 -0.74 -0.16
CA TRP A 24 -2.70 -1.04 -1.27
C TRP A 24 -2.74 0.07 -2.33
N ARG A 25 -3.93 0.53 -2.74
CA ARG A 25 -4.10 1.62 -3.71
C ARG A 25 -3.51 2.94 -3.23
N LEU A 26 -3.68 3.26 -1.94
CA LEU A 26 -3.11 4.47 -1.34
C LEU A 26 -1.57 4.42 -1.35
N ARG A 27 -1.00 3.28 -1.00
CA ARG A 27 0.46 3.07 -1.01
C ARG A 27 1.03 3.13 -2.43
N TYR A 28 0.36 2.49 -3.40
CA TYR A 28 0.74 2.52 -4.80
C TYR A 28 0.77 3.95 -5.35
N ARG A 29 -0.29 4.72 -5.11
CA ARG A 29 -0.35 6.14 -5.52
C ARG A 29 0.76 6.96 -4.88
N ALA A 30 1.01 6.79 -3.59
CA ALA A 30 2.08 7.50 -2.90
C ALA A 30 3.47 7.21 -3.51
N ALA A 31 3.73 5.95 -3.90
CA ALA A 31 4.97 5.57 -4.58
C ALA A 31 5.08 6.19 -5.98
N ARG A 32 3.98 6.17 -6.75
CA ARG A 32 3.93 6.82 -8.07
C ARG A 32 4.13 8.33 -7.99
N ASP A 33 3.54 8.98 -6.98
CA ASP A 33 3.72 10.42 -6.74
C ASP A 33 5.16 10.75 -6.35
N ALA A 34 5.88 9.82 -5.72
CA ALA A 34 7.31 9.93 -5.41
C ALA A 34 8.24 9.62 -6.61
N GLY A 35 7.67 9.31 -7.78
CA GLY A 35 8.40 9.08 -9.02
C GLY A 35 8.88 7.64 -9.24
N LEU A 36 8.54 6.69 -8.34
CA LEU A 36 8.85 5.27 -8.55
C LEU A 36 8.14 4.76 -9.79
N ASP A 37 8.78 3.88 -10.54
CA ASP A 37 8.17 3.24 -11.71
C ASP A 37 6.97 2.33 -11.30
N PRO A 38 6.16 1.85 -12.26
CA PRO A 38 4.99 1.04 -11.93
C PRO A 38 5.32 -0.26 -11.18
N PHE A 39 6.47 -0.87 -11.45
CA PHE A 39 6.90 -2.13 -10.83
C PHE A 39 7.32 -1.88 -9.38
N ASP A 40 8.17 -0.89 -9.14
CA ASP A 40 8.61 -0.50 -7.80
C ASP A 40 7.44 0.01 -6.95
N ALA A 41 6.50 0.73 -7.54
CA ALA A 41 5.30 1.18 -6.84
C ALA A 41 4.39 0.01 -6.42
N GLU A 42 4.28 -1.02 -7.26
CA GLU A 42 3.54 -2.26 -6.92
C GLU A 42 4.24 -3.04 -5.80
N LEU A 43 5.57 -3.14 -5.85
CA LEU A 43 6.37 -3.77 -4.81
C LEU A 43 6.21 -3.02 -3.47
N PHE A 44 6.28 -1.69 -3.50
CA PHE A 44 6.09 -0.85 -2.32
C PHE A 44 4.67 -0.99 -1.74
N ALA A 45 3.66 -1.01 -2.60
CA ALA A 45 2.26 -1.13 -2.19
C ALA A 45 1.97 -2.47 -1.50
N SER A 46 2.66 -3.52 -1.95
CA SER A 46 2.51 -4.90 -1.46
C SER A 46 3.40 -5.20 -0.25
N SER A 47 4.32 -4.30 0.11
CA SER A 47 5.24 -4.47 1.24
C SER A 47 4.73 -3.80 2.53
N SER A 48 5.43 -4.04 3.63
CA SER A 48 5.23 -3.35 4.91
C SER A 48 6.08 -2.07 5.07
N ALA A 49 6.69 -1.58 3.98
CA ALA A 49 7.58 -0.42 4.02
C ALA A 49 6.89 0.85 4.55
N ASP A 50 7.65 1.69 5.24
CA ASP A 50 7.13 2.91 5.87
C ASP A 50 6.78 4.00 4.83
N THR A 51 5.49 4.28 4.66
CA THR A 51 5.02 5.37 3.80
C THR A 51 5.45 6.76 4.29
N GLY A 52 5.70 6.91 5.59
CA GLY A 52 6.26 8.14 6.16
C GLY A 52 7.68 8.40 5.67
N LEU A 53 8.51 7.36 5.61
CA LEU A 53 9.87 7.45 5.06
C LEU A 53 9.84 7.85 3.59
N LEU A 54 9.04 7.16 2.77
CA LEU A 54 8.84 7.49 1.34
C LEU A 54 8.51 8.97 1.14
N ARG A 55 7.51 9.47 1.89
CA ARG A 55 7.08 10.88 1.80
C ARG A 55 8.18 11.85 2.20
N ARG A 56 8.96 11.54 3.24
CA ARG A 56 10.08 12.38 3.67
C ARG A 56 11.16 12.45 2.59
N LEU A 57 11.55 11.31 2.00
CA LEU A 57 12.56 11.30 0.95
C LEU A 57 12.11 12.09 -0.27
N HIS A 58 10.87 11.86 -0.74
CA HIS A 58 10.31 12.61 -1.85
C HIS A 58 10.23 14.12 -1.56
N ALA A 59 9.76 14.52 -0.37
CA ALA A 59 9.67 15.93 0.00
C ALA A 59 11.04 16.64 0.08
N ASN A 60 12.13 15.89 0.28
CA ASN A 60 13.50 16.41 0.25
C ASN A 60 14.11 16.39 -1.16
N GLY A 61 13.35 16.02 -2.19
CA GLY A 61 13.82 15.98 -3.57
C GLY A 61 14.82 14.85 -3.83
N CYS A 62 14.77 13.76 -3.05
CA CYS A 62 15.58 12.58 -3.33
C CYS A 62 15.24 12.02 -4.72
N ASP A 63 16.26 11.54 -5.42
CA ASP A 63 16.09 10.87 -6.71
C ASP A 63 15.20 9.62 -6.56
N PRO A 64 14.22 9.39 -7.46
CA PRO A 64 13.30 8.25 -7.34
C PRO A 64 13.99 6.88 -7.31
N GLN A 65 15.11 6.71 -8.00
CA GLN A 65 15.86 5.46 -8.01
C GLN A 65 16.53 5.22 -6.65
N LEU A 66 17.10 6.27 -6.06
CA LEU A 66 17.62 6.19 -4.70
C LEU A 66 16.51 5.94 -3.67
N ILE A 67 15.32 6.51 -3.87
CA ILE A 67 14.16 6.24 -3.00
C ILE A 67 13.83 4.74 -3.05
N ALA A 68 13.74 4.16 -4.26
CA ALA A 68 13.46 2.73 -4.44
C ALA A 68 14.47 1.87 -3.69
N GLU A 69 15.77 2.14 -3.82
CA GLU A 69 16.85 1.43 -3.11
C GLU A 69 16.76 1.50 -1.57
N ILE A 70 16.11 2.53 -1.03
CA ILE A 70 15.96 2.71 0.43
C ILE A 70 14.71 2.02 0.98
N VAL A 71 13.63 1.97 0.21
CA VAL A 71 12.30 1.54 0.71
C VAL A 71 11.86 0.15 0.24
N LEU A 72 12.56 -0.46 -0.71
CA LEU A 72 12.30 -1.79 -1.27
C LEU A 72 13.43 -2.76 -0.91
#